data_AF-A0A4S0I5R8-F1
#
_entry.id   AF-A0A4S0I5R8-F1
#
_cell.length_a   1.000
_cell.length_b   1.000
_cell.length_c   1.000
_cell.angle_alpha   90.00
_cell.angle_beta   90.00
_cell.angle_gamma   90.00
#
_symmetry.space_group_name_H-M   'P 1'
#
loop_
_entity.id
_entity.type
_entity.pdbx_description
1 polymer ?
#
loop_
_entity_poly.entity_id
_entity_poly.type
_entity_poly.pdbx_seq_one_letter_code
_entity_poly.pdbx_strand_id
1 'polypeptide(L)'
;FCAVWVHRMDGRAAPPIVITPDATIDLQWIDGRFRIAGPDKELQIETPPAGAVIIGFRFRPGAAAGWLGVPAGEIVGERLGLSEVWGTRARVLTD
;
A
#
# COMPACT_ATOMS: atom_id res chain seq x y z
N PHE A 1 2.07 -4.25 12.96
CA PHE A 1 1.39 -2.94 12.91
C PHE A 1 2.19 -1.91 13.69
N CYS A 2 2.24 -0.65 13.25
CA CYS A 2 2.84 0.46 14.02
C CYS A 2 2.10 1.79 13.89
N ALA A 3 1.44 2.09 12.76
CA ALA A 3 0.71 3.34 12.58
C ALA A 3 -0.45 3.19 11.57
N VAL A 4 -1.43 4.09 11.69
CA VAL A 4 -2.35 4.42 10.59
C VAL A 4 -2.02 5.83 10.11
N TRP A 5 -2.03 6.05 8.81
CA TRP A 5 -1.88 7.37 8.20
C TRP A 5 -2.99 7.62 7.20
N VAL A 6 -3.29 8.91 6.97
CA VAL A 6 -4.28 9.36 5.98
C VAL A 6 -3.64 10.43 5.12
N HIS A 7 -3.74 10.29 3.80
CA HIS A 7 -3.35 11.31 2.83
C HIS A 7 -4.60 11.71 2.04
N ARG A 8 -4.93 12.99 2.03
CA ARG A 8 -6.02 13.55 1.21
C ARG A 8 -5.42 14.35 0.08
N MET A 9 -5.63 13.91 -1.15
CA MET A 9 -5.18 14.63 -2.34
C MET A 9 -6.09 15.83 -2.59
N ASP A 10 -5.49 16.95 -3.02
CA ASP A 10 -6.27 18.09 -3.52
C ASP A 10 -7.13 17.65 -4.72
N GLY A 11 -8.27 18.32 -4.94
CA GLY A 11 -9.17 18.07 -6.08
C GLY A 11 -8.59 18.45 -7.45
N ARG A 12 -7.37 19.00 -7.48
CA ARG A 12 -6.57 19.28 -8.68
C ARG A 12 -5.40 18.30 -8.74
N ALA A 13 -4.89 18.02 -9.93
CA ALA A 13 -3.68 17.23 -10.08
C ALA A 13 -2.55 17.82 -9.23
N ALA A 14 -1.98 17.00 -8.35
CA ALA A 14 -0.83 17.35 -7.53
C ALA A 14 0.46 16.85 -8.20
N PRO A 15 1.63 17.44 -7.88
CA PRO A 15 2.91 16.87 -8.26
C PRO A 15 3.06 15.42 -7.77
N PRO A 16 3.86 14.58 -8.44
CA PRO A 16 4.13 13.23 -7.98
C PRO A 16 4.69 13.19 -6.55
N ILE A 17 4.30 12.16 -5.80
CA ILE A 17 4.80 11.89 -4.46
C ILE A 17 6.04 11.02 -4.58
N VAL A 18 7.12 11.42 -3.91
CA VAL A 18 8.34 10.62 -3.76
C VAL A 18 8.25 9.84 -2.45
N ILE A 19 8.32 8.51 -2.55
CA ILE A 19 8.41 7.60 -1.41
C ILE A 19 9.86 7.13 -1.30
N THR A 20 10.44 7.32 -0.12
CA THR A 20 11.80 6.88 0.20
C THR A 20 11.81 5.48 0.80
N PRO A 21 12.84 4.65 0.53
CA PRO A 21 13.04 3.37 1.22
C PRO A 21 12.95 3.50 2.75
N ASP A 22 12.01 2.78 3.36
CA ASP A 22 11.79 2.81 4.82
C ASP A 22 11.67 1.41 5.46
N ALA A 23 11.84 0.35 4.66
CA ALA A 23 11.72 -1.06 5.04
C ALA A 23 10.34 -1.49 5.58
N THR A 24 9.32 -0.64 5.52
CA THR A 24 7.98 -0.95 6.00
C THR A 24 7.12 -1.60 4.92
N ILE A 25 6.01 -2.22 5.34
CA ILE A 25 4.95 -2.64 4.42
C ILE A 25 3.72 -1.82 4.79
N ASP A 26 3.07 -1.24 3.78
CA ASP A 26 1.80 -0.53 3.94
C ASP A 26 0.69 -1.31 3.24
N LEU A 27 -0.38 -1.64 3.98
CA LEU A 27 -1.67 -1.96 3.37
C LEU A 27 -2.40 -0.64 3.17
N GLN A 28 -2.71 -0.30 1.93
CA GLN A 28 -3.30 0.97 1.54
C GLN A 28 -4.71 0.73 1.00
N TRP A 29 -5.67 1.52 1.46
CA TRP A 29 -6.97 1.65 0.84
C TRP A 29 -6.97 2.93 0.00
N ILE A 30 -7.25 2.79 -1.29
CA ILE A 30 -7.27 3.88 -2.28
C ILE A 30 -8.53 3.69 -3.12
N ASP A 31 -9.45 4.66 -3.07
CA ASP A 31 -10.67 4.68 -3.88
C ASP A 31 -11.45 3.35 -3.91
N GLY A 32 -11.68 2.75 -2.73
CA GLY A 32 -12.44 1.50 -2.60
C GLY A 32 -11.62 0.23 -2.79
N ARG A 33 -10.30 0.30 -3.02
CA ARG A 33 -9.47 -0.86 -3.31
C ARG A 33 -8.26 -0.96 -2.38
N PHE A 34 -7.96 -2.18 -1.96
CA PHE A 34 -6.77 -2.48 -1.18
C PHE A 34 -5.55 -2.79 -2.06
N ARG A 35 -4.43 -2.14 -1.76
CA ARG A 35 -3.11 -2.31 -2.35
C ARG A 35 -2.07 -2.54 -1.25
N ILE A 36 -1.15 -3.46 -1.46
CA ILE A 36 0.02 -3.69 -0.62
C ILE A 36 1.19 -2.95 -1.28
N ALA A 37 1.77 -1.99 -0.55
CA ALA A 37 3.03 -1.37 -0.91
C ALA A 37 4.13 -2.02 -0.07
N GLY A 38 5.08 -2.63 -0.76
CA GLY A 38 6.17 -3.30 -0.09
C GLY A 38 7.24 -2.38 0.46
N PRO A 39 8.22 -2.96 1.17
CA PRO A 39 9.41 -2.23 1.52
C PRO A 39 10.14 -1.92 0.22
N ASP A 40 10.28 -0.63 -0.07
CA ASP A 40 10.95 -0.18 -1.27
C ASP A 40 12.47 -0.28 -1.10
N LYS A 41 13.17 -0.77 -2.13
CA LYS A 41 14.64 -0.74 -2.22
C LYS A 41 15.16 0.56 -2.84
N GLU A 42 14.35 1.12 -3.73
CA GLU A 42 14.63 2.32 -4.51
C GLU A 42 13.53 3.35 -4.27
N LEU A 43 13.78 4.61 -4.65
CA LEU A 43 12.75 5.64 -4.64
C LEU A 43 11.56 5.20 -5.50
N GLN A 44 10.35 5.39 -4.98
CA GLN A 44 9.12 5.23 -5.76
C GLN A 44 8.50 6.58 -6.05
N ILE A 45 7.99 6.74 -7.27
CA ILE A 45 7.27 7.93 -7.72
C ILE A 45 5.82 7.53 -7.94
N GLU A 46 4.92 8.03 -7.11
CA GLU A 46 3.50 7.72 -7.16
C GLU A 46 2.73 8.96 -7.59
N THR A 47 1.69 8.78 -8.42
CA THR A 47 0.78 9.87 -8.81
C THR A 47 -0.65 9.45 -8.47
N PRO A 48 -1.07 9.58 -7.20
CA PRO A 48 -2.44 9.24 -6.82
C PRO A 48 -3.46 10.13 -7.53
N PRO A 49 -4.69 9.64 -7.77
CA PRO A 49 -5.72 10.43 -8.41
C PRO A 49 -6.04 11.73 -7.65
N ALA A 50 -6.38 12.79 -8.39
CA ALA A 50 -6.86 14.03 -7.79
C ALA A 50 -8.12 13.76 -6.95
N GLY A 51 -8.18 14.35 -5.76
CA GLY A 51 -9.27 14.15 -4.81
C GLY A 51 -9.29 12.79 -4.10
N ALA A 52 -8.36 11.87 -4.40
CA ALA A 52 -8.29 10.58 -3.72
C ALA A 52 -8.03 10.74 -2.22
N VAL A 53 -8.67 9.86 -1.44
CA VAL A 53 -8.37 9.69 -0.01
C VAL A 53 -7.67 8.35 0.15
N ILE A 54 -6.44 8.40 0.62
CA ILE A 54 -5.62 7.21 0.87
C ILE A 54 -5.55 6.99 2.37
N ILE A 55 -5.87 5.77 2.80
CA ILE A 55 -5.70 5.32 4.19
C ILE A 55 -4.65 4.22 4.19
N GLY A 56 -3.55 4.40 4.91
CA GLY A 56 -2.50 3.40 5.03
C GLY A 56 -2.39 2.82 6.43
N PHE A 57 -2.25 1.49 6.48
CA PHE A 57 -1.92 0.74 7.68
C PHE A 57 -0.47 0.29 7.57
N ARG A 58 0.40 0.86 8.40
CA ARG A 58 1.83 0.60 8.37
C ARG A 58 2.22 -0.53 9.28
N PHE A 59 3.07 -1.40 8.77
CA PHE A 59 3.64 -2.53 9.49
C PHE A 59 5.14 -2.37 9.61
N ARG A 60 5.66 -2.74 10.78
CA ARG A 60 7.11 -2.88 11.00
C ARG A 60 7.71 -3.83 9.96
N PRO A 61 9.02 -3.71 9.65
CA PRO A 61 9.68 -4.56 8.66
C PRO A 61 9.36 -6.05 8.85
N GLY A 62 8.94 -6.71 7.77
CA GLY A 62 8.56 -8.13 7.74
C GLY A 62 7.26 -8.51 8.45
N ALA A 63 6.70 -7.64 9.29
CA ALA A 63 5.55 -7.99 10.14
C ALA A 63 4.25 -8.26 9.35
N ALA A 64 4.13 -7.72 8.12
CA ALA A 64 2.96 -7.97 7.29
C ALA A 64 3.01 -9.28 6.51
N ALA A 65 4.21 -9.74 6.12
CA ALA A 65 4.37 -10.90 5.25
C ALA A 65 3.70 -12.17 5.81
N GLY A 66 3.83 -12.40 7.12
CA GLY A 66 3.26 -13.58 7.77
C GLY A 66 1.74 -13.71 7.66
N TRP A 67 0.99 -12.62 7.81
CA TRP A 67 -0.48 -12.66 7.71
C TRP A 67 -0.97 -12.40 6.27
N LEU A 68 -0.16 -11.75 5.43
CA LEU A 68 -0.41 -11.67 3.99
C LEU A 68 -0.29 -13.06 3.32
N GLY A 69 0.49 -13.96 3.92
CA GLY A 69 0.63 -15.35 3.47
C GLY A 69 1.57 -15.52 2.28
N VAL A 70 2.47 -14.55 2.05
CA VAL A 70 3.50 -14.59 1.01
C VAL A 70 4.87 -14.28 1.61
N PRO A 71 5.97 -14.83 1.05
CA PRO A 71 7.32 -14.46 1.43
C PRO A 71 7.54 -12.95 1.31
N ALA A 72 8.24 -12.36 2.30
CA ALA A 72 8.51 -10.91 2.28
C ALA A 72 9.24 -10.46 1.00
N GLY A 73 10.10 -11.33 0.44
CA GLY A 73 10.84 -11.06 -0.79
C GLY A 73 9.96 -10.87 -2.04
N GLU A 74 8.76 -11.44 -2.06
CA GLU A 74 7.78 -11.26 -3.16
C GLU A 74 7.06 -9.91 -3.08
N ILE A 75 7.15 -9.22 -1.94
CA ILE A 75 6.53 -7.91 -1.73
C ILE A 75 7.53 -6.77 -1.97
N VAL A 76 8.85 -7.02 -1.87
CA VAL A 76 9.89 -5.98 -1.92
C VAL A 76 9.81 -5.16 -3.22
N GLY A 77 9.62 -3.84 -3.10
CA GLY A 77 9.51 -2.92 -4.23
C GLY A 77 8.21 -3.02 -5.02
N GLU A 78 7.27 -3.87 -4.61
CA GLU A 78 6.05 -4.14 -5.35
C GLU A 78 4.88 -3.27 -4.89
N ARG A 79 3.89 -3.18 -5.79
CA ARG A 79 2.58 -2.54 -5.58
C ARG A 79 1.47 -3.51 -5.98
N LEU A 80 1.21 -4.47 -5.11
CA LEU A 80 0.29 -5.57 -5.40
C LEU A 80 -1.13 -5.25 -4.95
N GLY A 81 -2.13 -5.52 -5.78
CA GLY A 81 -3.51 -5.57 -5.32
C GLY A 81 -3.70 -6.67 -4.28
N LEU A 82 -4.51 -6.41 -3.25
CA LEU A 82 -4.78 -7.44 -2.23
C LEU A 82 -5.43 -8.69 -2.84
N SER A 83 -6.21 -8.54 -3.92
CA SER A 83 -6.79 -9.64 -4.68
C SER A 83 -5.75 -10.51 -5.42
N GLU A 84 -4.58 -9.97 -5.75
CA GLU A 84 -3.49 -10.74 -6.37
C GLU A 84 -2.84 -11.68 -5.34
N VAL A 85 -2.80 -11.26 -4.09
CA VAL A 85 -2.21 -12.03 -2.97
C VAL A 85 -3.24 -12.99 -2.35
N TRP A 86 -4.49 -12.56 -2.17
CA TRP A 86 -5.53 -13.31 -1.46
C TRP A 86 -6.55 -13.99 -2.36
N GLY A 87 -6.57 -13.68 -3.65
CA GLY A 87 -7.57 -14.18 -4.58
C GLY A 87 -8.99 -13.78 -4.15
N THR A 88 -9.91 -14.73 -4.23
CA THR A 88 -11.32 -14.53 -3.86
C THR A 88 -11.54 -14.15 -2.40
N ARG A 89 -10.60 -14.48 -1.51
CA ARG A 89 -10.69 -14.10 -0.08
C ARG A 89 -10.68 -12.59 0.13
N ALA A 90 -10.12 -11.82 -0.80
CA ALA A 90 -10.11 -10.36 -0.71
C ALA A 90 -11.51 -9.73 -0.89
N ARG A 91 -12.49 -10.44 -1.45
CA ARG A 91 -13.82 -9.88 -1.77
C ARG A 91 -14.59 -9.38 -0.55
N VAL A 92 -14.41 -10.04 0.59
CA VAL A 92 -15.04 -9.65 1.86
C VAL A 92 -14.59 -8.27 2.38
N LEU A 93 -13.56 -7.69 1.77
CA LEU A 93 -13.01 -6.37 2.10
C LEU A 93 -13.30 -5.31 1.03
N THR A 94 -14.01 -5.67 -0.04
CA THR A 94 -14.42 -4.76 -1.12
C THR A 94 -15.93 -4.50 -1.17
N ASP A 95 -16.72 -5.29 -0.43
CA ASP A 95 -18.16 -5.13 -0.26
C ASP A 95 -18.48 -4.27 0.99
#